data_AF-A0A4R7WBC5-F1
#
_entry.id   AF-A0A4R7WBC5-F1
#
_cell.length_a   1.000
_cell.length_b   1.000
_cell.length_c   1.000
_cell.angle_alpha   90.00
_cell.angle_beta   90.00
_cell.angle_gamma   90.00
#
_symmetry.space_group_name_H-M   'P 1'
#
loop_
_entity.id
_entity.type
_entity.pdbx_description
1 polymer ?
#
loop_
_entity_poly.entity_id
_entity_poly.type
_entity_poly.pdbx_seq_one_letter_code
_entity_poly.pdbx_strand_id
1 'polypeptide(L)'
;MIKNRLTWLIGLMLFAAGMIWSQSFPKDFFRVQSIHDLFEIFSSAATVIAVLIAWATMSSWRKQAQAEYDHALARDLVVLLRKYNDELVKTWHYAGSAITHIENSSWIGDGGSDSLFVTVYQARIKEIEAVRAALSPLELEICEVWSESLKIHFLELTSLDELLCSIINTYIRLMVRGTFDERSEFESTNALNSWEAINSLGLDTAVAAQQKIAKAIDKLKSPAKRRLIGYGSV
;
A
#
# COMPACT_ATOMS: atom_id res chain seq x y z
N MET A 1 26.80 -0.31 8.42
CA MET A 1 27.25 0.97 7.81
C MET A 1 28.68 1.38 8.17
N ILE A 2 29.14 1.19 9.42
CA ILE A 2 30.46 1.67 9.90
C ILE A 2 31.65 0.99 9.19
N LYS A 3 31.59 -0.33 8.96
CA LYS A 3 32.67 -1.09 8.28
C LYS A 3 33.01 -0.54 6.90
N ASN A 4 32.01 -0.17 6.08
CA ASN A 4 32.26 0.40 4.75
C ASN A 4 32.99 1.74 4.81
N ARG A 5 32.59 2.64 5.74
CA ARG A 5 33.22 3.96 5.85
C ARG A 5 34.70 3.86 6.25
N LEU A 6 35.04 2.88 7.09
CA LEU A 6 36.41 2.65 7.54
C LEU A 6 37.32 2.14 6.43
N THR A 7 36.87 1.20 5.60
CA THR A 7 37.66 0.70 4.45
C THR A 7 37.96 1.79 3.44
N TRP A 8 37.00 2.70 3.19
CA TRP A 8 37.21 3.84 2.29
C TRP A 8 38.21 4.86 2.86
N LEU A 9 38.14 5.15 4.15
CA LEU A 9 39.09 6.04 4.82
C LEU A 9 40.52 5.53 4.77
N ILE A 10 40.71 4.22 4.99
CA ILE A 10 42.02 3.57 4.90
C ILE A 10 42.56 3.62 3.47
N GLY A 11 41.71 3.37 2.46
CA GLY A 11 42.11 3.49 1.05
C GLY A 11 42.51 4.92 0.66
N LEU A 12 41.76 5.92 1.14
CA LEU A 12 42.05 7.33 0.87
C LEU A 12 43.32 7.80 1.58
N MET A 13 43.56 7.34 2.82
CA MET A 13 44.83 7.60 3.53
C MET A 13 46.03 6.93 2.84
N LEU A 14 45.91 5.71 2.35
CA LEU A 14 46.97 5.03 1.59
C LEU A 14 47.29 5.77 0.29
N PHE A 15 46.26 6.26 -0.42
CA PHE A 15 46.44 7.05 -1.64
C PHE A 15 47.12 8.40 -1.35
N ALA A 16 46.68 9.09 -0.30
CA ALA A 16 47.29 10.35 0.14
C ALA A 16 48.75 10.16 0.59
N ALA A 17 49.04 9.08 1.32
CA ALA A 17 50.39 8.71 1.71
C ALA A 17 51.27 8.46 0.47
N GLY A 18 50.77 7.74 -0.53
CA GLY A 18 51.45 7.54 -1.82
C GLY A 18 51.74 8.84 -2.57
N MET A 19 50.78 9.78 -2.61
CA MET A 19 50.99 11.09 -3.25
C MET A 19 52.04 11.94 -2.53
N ILE A 20 52.02 11.97 -1.20
CA ILE A 20 53.01 12.69 -0.38
C ILE A 20 54.40 12.09 -0.57
N TRP A 21 54.50 10.75 -0.65
CA TRP A 21 55.76 10.08 -0.92
C TRP A 21 56.30 10.36 -2.33
N SER A 22 55.41 10.50 -3.33
CA SER A 22 55.81 10.83 -4.70
C SER A 22 56.49 12.21 -4.82
N GLN A 23 56.20 13.16 -3.92
CA GLN A 23 56.85 14.47 -3.90
C GLN A 23 58.31 14.44 -3.43
N SER A 24 58.78 13.34 -2.82
CA SER A 24 60.18 13.16 -2.42
C SER A 24 61.06 12.60 -3.54
N PHE A 25 60.51 12.33 -4.73
CA PHE A 25 61.30 11.90 -5.89
C PHE A 25 61.95 13.09 -6.63
N PRO A 26 63.14 12.91 -7.23
CA PRO A 26 63.83 13.96 -7.97
C PRO A 26 62.97 14.50 -9.12
N LYS A 27 63.14 15.79 -9.48
CA LYS A 27 62.33 16.50 -10.50
C LYS A 27 62.40 15.89 -11.92
N ASP A 28 63.26 14.90 -12.15
CA ASP A 28 63.35 14.13 -13.40
C ASP A 28 62.40 12.92 -13.46
N PHE A 29 61.63 12.62 -12.40
CA PHE A 29 60.77 11.43 -12.34
C PHE A 29 59.62 11.41 -13.35
N PHE A 30 59.12 12.59 -13.77
CA PHE A 30 58.12 12.70 -14.85
C PHE A 30 58.73 12.79 -16.25
N ARG A 31 60.06 12.70 -16.37
CA ARG A 31 60.72 12.62 -17.66
C ARG A 31 60.62 11.18 -18.12
N VAL A 32 59.59 10.90 -18.92
CA VAL A 32 59.29 9.59 -19.50
C VAL A 32 60.53 9.10 -20.26
N GLN A 33 61.32 8.21 -19.65
CA GLN A 33 62.52 7.64 -20.30
C GLN A 33 62.15 6.50 -21.26
N SER A 34 60.92 5.96 -21.14
CA SER A 34 60.43 4.79 -21.89
C SER A 34 58.91 4.86 -22.08
N ILE A 35 58.42 4.40 -23.24
CA ILE A 35 56.98 4.24 -23.53
C ILE A 35 56.29 3.35 -22.47
N HIS A 36 57.03 2.45 -21.83
CA HIS A 36 56.55 1.53 -20.81
C HIS A 36 56.01 2.25 -19.56
N ASP A 37 56.73 3.26 -19.05
CA ASP A 37 56.30 4.03 -17.86
C ASP A 37 55.03 4.85 -18.14
N LEU A 38 54.86 5.29 -19.39
CA LEU A 38 53.64 5.95 -19.84
C LEU A 38 52.44 4.99 -19.76
N PHE A 39 52.62 3.73 -20.17
CA PHE A 39 51.60 2.70 -20.08
C PHE A 39 51.25 2.33 -18.63
N GLU A 40 52.23 2.32 -17.71
CA GLU A 40 51.95 2.09 -16.29
C GLU A 40 51.08 3.21 -15.69
N ILE A 41 51.38 4.47 -15.99
CA ILE A 41 50.57 5.62 -15.56
C ILE A 41 49.16 5.56 -16.18
N PHE A 42 49.03 5.23 -17.47
CA PHE A 42 47.72 5.07 -18.11
C PHE A 42 46.93 3.89 -17.55
N SER A 43 47.58 2.76 -17.25
CA SER A 43 46.92 1.58 -16.69
C SER A 43 46.40 1.82 -15.27
N SER A 44 47.16 2.54 -14.45
CA SER A 44 46.75 2.93 -13.09
C SER A 44 45.63 3.99 -13.14
N ALA A 45 45.68 4.96 -14.05
CA ALA A 45 44.56 5.88 -14.26
C ALA A 45 43.28 5.15 -14.71
N ALA A 46 43.40 4.16 -15.60
CA ALA A 46 42.27 3.37 -16.08
C ALA A 46 41.60 2.55 -14.97
N THR A 47 42.37 1.97 -14.04
CA THR A 47 41.79 1.22 -12.91
C THR A 47 41.03 2.12 -11.94
N VAL A 48 41.52 3.34 -11.66
CA VAL A 48 40.79 4.33 -10.84
C VAL A 48 39.47 4.72 -11.51
N ILE A 49 39.49 4.99 -12.82
CA ILE A 49 38.28 5.31 -13.59
C ILE A 49 37.29 4.12 -13.56
N ALA A 50 37.78 2.89 -13.72
CA ALA A 50 36.94 1.70 -13.65
C ALA A 50 36.25 1.53 -12.29
N VAL A 51 36.96 1.80 -11.19
CA VAL A 51 36.38 1.76 -9.82
C VAL A 51 35.32 2.85 -9.63
N LEU A 52 35.55 4.07 -10.13
CA LEU A 52 34.56 5.16 -10.05
C LEU A 52 33.30 4.85 -10.87
N ILE A 53 33.46 4.29 -12.07
CA ILE A 53 32.34 3.83 -12.90
C ILE A 53 31.59 2.72 -12.15
N ALA A 54 32.29 1.69 -11.65
CA ALA A 54 31.66 0.59 -10.91
C ALA A 54 30.88 1.10 -9.69
N TRP A 55 31.39 2.10 -8.97
CA TRP A 55 30.69 2.72 -7.85
C TRP A 55 29.45 3.49 -8.28
N ALA A 56 29.56 4.34 -9.30
CA ALA A 56 28.44 5.07 -9.86
C ALA A 56 27.35 4.12 -10.36
N THR A 57 27.74 3.06 -11.07
CA THR A 57 26.85 1.98 -11.52
C THR A 57 26.19 1.28 -10.35
N MET A 58 26.92 0.87 -9.31
CA MET A 58 26.30 0.19 -8.16
C MET A 58 25.27 1.07 -7.44
N SER A 59 25.48 2.40 -7.41
CA SER A 59 24.52 3.34 -6.86
C SER A 59 23.27 3.52 -7.73
N SER A 60 23.43 3.51 -9.06
CA SER A 60 22.30 3.61 -10.00
C SER A 60 21.45 2.34 -9.99
N TRP A 61 22.07 1.17 -9.91
CA TRP A 61 21.38 -0.12 -9.83
C TRP A 61 20.49 -0.22 -8.60
N ARG A 62 20.96 0.24 -7.42
CA ARG A 62 20.13 0.26 -6.20
C ARG A 62 18.92 1.17 -6.34
N LYS A 63 19.10 2.36 -6.94
CA LYS A 63 17.99 3.29 -7.19
C LYS A 63 17.00 2.73 -8.21
N GLN A 64 17.49 2.06 -9.26
CA GLN A 64 16.65 1.41 -10.26
C GLN A 64 15.85 0.26 -9.65
N ALA A 65 16.47 -0.60 -8.85
CA ALA A 65 15.79 -1.71 -8.18
C ALA A 65 14.71 -1.21 -7.20
N GLN A 66 15.00 -0.15 -6.44
CA GLN A 66 13.99 0.46 -5.56
C GLN A 66 12.84 1.08 -6.35
N ALA A 67 13.14 1.82 -7.43
CA ALA A 67 12.11 2.42 -8.28
C ALA A 67 11.23 1.38 -8.97
N GLU A 68 11.80 0.26 -9.40
CA GLU A 68 11.07 -0.86 -10.00
C GLU A 68 10.14 -1.53 -8.97
N TYR A 69 10.64 -1.74 -7.75
CA TYR A 69 9.83 -2.26 -6.64
C TYR A 69 8.68 -1.31 -6.27
N ASP A 70 8.96 -0.01 -6.10
CA ASP A 70 7.94 0.99 -5.78
C ASP A 70 6.88 1.11 -6.89
N HIS A 71 7.30 1.02 -8.16
CA HIS A 71 6.39 1.05 -9.29
C HIS A 71 5.49 -0.19 -9.32
N ALA A 72 6.03 -1.39 -9.07
CA ALA A 72 5.26 -2.62 -8.98
C ALA A 72 4.23 -2.54 -7.84
N LEU A 73 4.67 -2.15 -6.64
CA LEU A 73 3.81 -2.00 -5.46
C LEU A 73 2.69 -0.97 -5.70
N ALA A 74 3.02 0.16 -6.33
CA ALA A 74 2.03 1.19 -6.66
C ALA A 74 1.02 0.74 -7.71
N ARG A 75 1.44 -0.05 -8.70
CA ARG A 75 0.55 -0.61 -9.71
C ARG A 75 -0.47 -1.54 -9.07
N ASP A 76 0.01 -2.47 -8.26
CA ASP A 76 -0.83 -3.49 -7.64
C ASP A 76 -1.80 -2.87 -6.64
N LEU A 77 -1.36 -1.88 -5.86
CA LEU A 77 -2.25 -1.11 -5.00
C LEU A 77 -3.35 -0.40 -5.79
N VAL A 78 -3.01 0.31 -6.87
CA VAL A 78 -3.99 1.07 -7.65
C VAL A 78 -5.06 0.17 -8.27
N VAL A 79 -4.66 -1.00 -8.77
CA VAL A 79 -5.59 -2.00 -9.32
C VAL A 79 -6.49 -2.55 -8.21
N LEU A 80 -5.92 -2.91 -7.08
CA LEU A 80 -6.67 -3.51 -5.99
C LEU A 80 -7.60 -2.52 -5.28
N LEU A 81 -7.17 -1.27 -5.07
CA LEU A 81 -8.02 -0.20 -4.56
C LEU A 81 -9.21 0.09 -5.47
N ARG A 82 -9.05 -0.06 -6.79
CA ARG A 82 -10.19 0.06 -7.71
C ARG A 82 -11.19 -1.07 -7.50
N LYS A 83 -10.70 -2.32 -7.39
CA LYS A 83 -11.57 -3.46 -7.10
C LYS A 83 -12.28 -3.27 -5.75
N TYR A 84 -11.54 -2.85 -4.73
CA TYR A 84 -12.08 -2.60 -3.39
C TYR A 84 -13.12 -1.48 -3.39
N ASN A 85 -12.91 -0.39 -4.14
CA ASN A 85 -13.92 0.65 -4.35
C ASN A 85 -15.25 0.07 -4.86
N ASP A 86 -15.16 -0.73 -5.93
CA ASP A 86 -16.35 -1.26 -6.59
C ASP A 86 -17.08 -2.26 -5.69
N GLU A 87 -16.34 -3.12 -4.96
CA GLU A 87 -16.94 -4.05 -3.99
C GLU A 87 -17.50 -3.35 -2.75
N LEU A 88 -16.89 -2.27 -2.27
CA LEU A 88 -17.37 -1.52 -1.12
C LEU A 88 -18.68 -0.78 -1.43
N VAL A 89 -18.79 -0.20 -2.63
CA VAL A 89 -20.05 0.42 -3.11
C VAL A 89 -21.16 -0.62 -3.24
N LYS A 90 -20.87 -1.80 -3.81
CA LYS A 90 -21.84 -2.90 -3.83
C LYS A 90 -22.26 -3.28 -2.40
N THR A 91 -21.31 -3.46 -1.50
CA THR A 91 -21.57 -3.83 -0.10
C THR A 91 -22.45 -2.78 0.59
N TRP A 92 -22.25 -1.49 0.31
CA TRP A 92 -23.15 -0.42 0.76
C TRP A 92 -24.59 -0.59 0.26
N HIS A 93 -24.80 -0.94 -1.02
CA HIS A 93 -26.14 -1.22 -1.55
C HIS A 93 -26.80 -2.42 -0.87
N TYR A 94 -26.05 -3.49 -0.61
CA TYR A 94 -26.56 -4.65 0.11
C TYR A 94 -26.90 -4.30 1.56
N ALA A 95 -26.06 -3.51 2.24
CA ALA A 95 -26.35 -3.04 3.60
C ALA A 95 -27.63 -2.18 3.63
N GLY A 96 -27.80 -1.25 2.69
CA GLY A 96 -29.02 -0.45 2.57
C GLY A 96 -30.26 -1.29 2.31
N SER A 97 -30.17 -2.28 1.42
CA SER A 97 -31.25 -3.24 1.19
C SER A 97 -31.56 -4.09 2.42
N ALA A 98 -30.55 -4.55 3.15
CA ALA A 98 -30.72 -5.28 4.40
C ALA A 98 -31.46 -4.43 5.45
N ILE A 99 -31.13 -3.14 5.56
CA ILE A 99 -31.84 -2.21 6.44
C ILE A 99 -33.30 -2.07 6.04
N THR A 100 -33.61 -1.89 4.76
CA THR A 100 -35.01 -1.84 4.30
C THR A 100 -35.78 -3.11 4.68
N HIS A 101 -35.15 -4.29 4.64
CA HIS A 101 -35.79 -5.52 5.10
C HIS A 101 -35.94 -5.60 6.63
N ILE A 102 -34.96 -5.06 7.38
CA ILE A 102 -35.03 -4.96 8.86
C ILE A 102 -36.19 -4.05 9.27
N GLU A 103 -36.30 -2.85 8.68
CA GLU A 103 -37.36 -1.86 8.94
C GLU A 103 -38.75 -2.43 8.68
N ASN A 104 -38.91 -3.14 7.56
CA ASN A 104 -40.18 -3.76 7.18
C ASN A 104 -40.44 -5.08 7.90
N SER A 105 -39.61 -5.47 8.87
CA SER A 105 -39.71 -6.74 9.61
C SER A 105 -39.83 -7.96 8.69
N SER A 106 -39.28 -7.88 7.48
CA SER A 106 -39.35 -8.93 6.45
C SER A 106 -38.53 -10.17 6.80
N TRP A 107 -37.79 -10.10 7.90
CA TRP A 107 -37.00 -11.19 8.46
C TRP A 107 -37.80 -12.12 9.39
N ILE A 108 -39.01 -11.73 9.78
CA ILE A 108 -39.93 -12.57 10.57
C ILE A 108 -40.58 -13.59 9.64
N GLY A 109 -40.56 -14.87 10.00
CA GLY A 109 -41.14 -15.94 9.19
C GLY A 109 -40.67 -17.32 9.63
N ASP A 110 -40.70 -18.29 8.71
CA ASP A 110 -40.35 -19.69 8.97
C ASP A 110 -38.87 -19.89 9.41
N GLY A 111 -38.04 -18.84 9.32
CA GLY A 111 -36.64 -18.85 9.70
C GLY A 111 -35.80 -19.81 8.84
N GLY A 112 -34.58 -20.09 9.29
CA GLY A 112 -33.72 -21.12 8.70
C GLY A 112 -32.57 -20.61 7.83
N SER A 113 -31.49 -21.40 7.80
CA SER A 113 -30.27 -21.13 7.04
C SER A 113 -30.43 -21.26 5.53
N ASP A 114 -31.46 -21.97 5.09
CA ASP A 114 -31.64 -22.38 3.68
C ASP A 114 -32.38 -21.33 2.86
N SER A 115 -32.64 -20.16 3.43
CA SER A 115 -33.19 -19.02 2.71
C SER A 115 -32.24 -18.58 1.59
N LEU A 116 -32.78 -18.42 0.37
CA LEU A 116 -32.04 -17.91 -0.79
C LEU A 116 -31.36 -16.57 -0.46
N PHE A 117 -32.04 -15.70 0.31
CA PHE A 117 -31.48 -14.42 0.73
C PHE A 117 -30.24 -14.60 1.61
N VAL A 118 -30.27 -15.50 2.59
CA VAL A 118 -29.11 -15.78 3.45
C VAL A 118 -27.89 -16.15 2.60
N THR A 119 -28.08 -17.01 1.60
CA THR A 119 -27.00 -17.42 0.68
C THR A 119 -26.46 -16.23 -0.13
N VAL A 120 -27.33 -15.39 -0.67
CA VAL A 120 -26.96 -14.21 -1.47
C VAL A 120 -26.16 -13.18 -0.64
N TYR A 121 -26.62 -12.85 0.57
CA TYR A 121 -25.93 -11.90 1.43
C TYR A 121 -24.61 -12.47 1.99
N GLN A 122 -24.54 -13.76 2.30
CA GLN A 122 -23.29 -14.41 2.70
C GLN A 122 -22.25 -14.41 1.58
N ALA A 123 -22.66 -14.67 0.33
CA ALA A 123 -21.77 -14.59 -0.83
C ALA A 123 -21.18 -13.18 -0.97
N ARG A 124 -22.00 -12.15 -0.76
CA ARG A 124 -21.56 -10.75 -0.78
C ARG A 124 -20.49 -10.44 0.27
N ILE A 125 -20.65 -10.90 1.51
CA ILE A 125 -19.65 -10.73 2.57
C ILE A 125 -18.33 -11.42 2.16
N LYS A 126 -18.40 -12.67 1.70
CA LYS A 126 -17.21 -13.41 1.26
C LYS A 126 -16.44 -12.71 0.15
N GLU A 127 -17.15 -12.09 -0.80
CA GLU A 127 -16.51 -11.37 -1.90
C GLU A 127 -15.76 -10.12 -1.43
N ILE A 128 -16.31 -9.32 -0.50
CA ILE A 128 -15.60 -8.13 0.02
C ILE A 128 -14.44 -8.55 0.94
N GLU A 129 -14.63 -9.59 1.77
CA GLU A 129 -13.57 -10.17 2.61
C GLU A 129 -12.41 -10.70 1.77
N ALA A 130 -12.68 -11.34 0.62
CA ALA A 130 -11.63 -11.80 -0.28
C ALA A 130 -10.80 -10.65 -0.86
N VAL A 131 -11.42 -9.50 -1.17
CA VAL A 131 -10.70 -8.31 -1.64
C VAL A 131 -9.91 -7.66 -0.50
N ARG A 132 -10.49 -7.57 0.70
CA ARG A 132 -9.81 -7.08 1.89
C ARG A 132 -8.59 -7.93 2.23
N ALA A 133 -8.73 -9.26 2.20
CA ALA A 133 -7.62 -10.19 2.45
C ALA A 133 -6.48 -10.04 1.44
N ALA A 134 -6.80 -9.73 0.18
CA ALA A 134 -5.79 -9.39 -0.82
C ALA A 134 -5.14 -8.02 -0.58
N LEU A 135 -5.84 -7.08 0.08
CA LEU A 135 -5.35 -5.72 0.34
C LEU A 135 -4.45 -5.64 1.57
N SER A 136 -4.72 -6.44 2.60
CA SER A 136 -3.96 -6.48 3.85
C SER A 136 -2.43 -6.65 3.69
N PRO A 137 -1.89 -7.57 2.86
CA PRO A 137 -0.43 -7.66 2.69
C PRO A 137 0.15 -6.39 2.04
N LEU A 138 -0.55 -5.80 1.07
CA LEU A 138 -0.11 -4.56 0.44
C LEU A 138 -0.14 -3.39 1.42
N GLU A 139 -1.16 -3.30 2.27
CA GLU A 139 -1.24 -2.29 3.34
C GLU A 139 0.00 -2.33 4.23
N LEU A 140 0.39 -3.53 4.69
CA LEU A 140 1.56 -3.71 5.54
C LEU A 140 2.85 -3.26 4.83
N GLU A 141 3.05 -3.71 3.59
CA GLU A 141 4.22 -3.32 2.80
C GLU A 141 4.27 -1.82 2.53
N ILE A 142 3.13 -1.20 2.21
CA ILE A 142 3.05 0.24 1.92
C ILE A 142 3.30 1.08 3.17
N CYS A 143 2.75 0.67 4.31
CA CYS A 143 2.98 1.40 5.56
C CYS A 143 4.46 1.38 5.93
N GLU A 144 5.15 0.28 5.66
CA GLU A 144 6.57 0.14 5.96
C GLU A 144 7.48 0.83 4.94
N VAL A 145 7.16 0.75 3.65
CA VAL A 145 8.02 1.28 2.58
C VAL A 145 7.75 2.75 2.30
N TRP A 146 6.49 3.20 2.38
CA TRP A 146 6.11 4.56 1.99
C TRP A 146 5.91 5.51 3.15
N SER A 147 5.00 5.18 4.07
CA SER A 147 4.70 6.01 5.25
C SER A 147 3.65 5.37 6.14
N GLU A 148 3.88 5.39 7.45
CA GLU A 148 2.90 4.99 8.46
C GLU A 148 1.65 5.89 8.46
N SER A 149 1.76 7.14 7.95
CA SER A 149 0.59 8.05 7.88
C SER A 149 -0.53 7.53 6.97
N LEU A 150 -0.24 6.64 6.02
CA LEU A 150 -1.26 6.03 5.16
C LEU A 150 -2.15 5.03 5.91
N LYS A 151 -1.67 4.48 7.02
CA LYS A 151 -2.40 3.53 7.87
C LYS A 151 -3.74 4.08 8.35
N ILE A 152 -3.81 5.38 8.64
CA ILE A 152 -5.05 6.04 9.07
C ILE A 152 -6.11 5.96 7.97
N HIS A 153 -5.72 6.13 6.70
CA HIS A 153 -6.65 6.05 5.57
C HIS A 153 -7.11 4.62 5.26
N PHE A 154 -6.25 3.63 5.47
CA PHE A 154 -6.67 2.23 5.43
C PHE A 154 -7.68 1.93 6.54
N LEU A 155 -7.40 2.36 7.78
CA LEU A 155 -8.30 2.17 8.92
C LEU A 155 -9.67 2.84 8.72
N GLU A 156 -9.70 4.05 8.17
CA GLU A 156 -10.95 4.75 7.79
C GLU A 156 -11.80 3.90 6.83
N LEU A 157 -11.19 3.25 5.83
CA LEU A 157 -11.91 2.41 4.89
C LEU A 157 -12.33 1.05 5.47
N THR A 158 -11.45 0.43 6.25
CA THR A 158 -11.68 -0.86 6.90
C THR A 158 -12.80 -0.77 7.93
N SER A 159 -12.85 0.32 8.71
CA SER A 159 -13.93 0.58 9.66
C SER A 159 -15.29 0.76 8.97
N LEU A 160 -15.35 1.48 7.84
CA LEU A 160 -16.59 1.59 7.07
C LEU A 160 -17.05 0.22 6.55
N ASP A 161 -16.15 -0.57 5.97
CA ASP A 161 -16.47 -1.91 5.48
C ASP A 161 -16.93 -2.85 6.61
N GLU A 162 -16.31 -2.79 7.79
CA GLU A 162 -16.76 -3.55 8.97
C GLU A 162 -18.17 -3.19 9.41
N LEU A 163 -18.50 -1.91 9.43
CA LEU A 163 -19.86 -1.46 9.77
C LEU A 163 -20.89 -1.97 8.75
N LEU A 164 -20.58 -1.90 7.45
CA LEU A 164 -21.47 -2.40 6.40
C LEU A 164 -21.65 -3.92 6.48
N CYS A 165 -20.57 -4.67 6.66
CA CYS A 165 -20.61 -6.12 6.84
C CYS A 165 -21.35 -6.51 8.14
N SER A 166 -21.22 -5.74 9.21
CA SER A 166 -21.94 -5.95 10.48
C SER A 166 -23.46 -5.81 10.32
N ILE A 167 -23.90 -4.81 9.54
CA ILE A 167 -25.32 -4.63 9.21
C ILE A 167 -25.86 -5.84 8.43
N ILE A 168 -25.14 -6.27 7.38
CA ILE A 168 -25.53 -7.43 6.58
C ILE A 168 -25.58 -8.70 7.45
N ASN A 169 -24.56 -8.94 8.28
CA ASN A 169 -24.51 -10.07 9.20
C ASN A 169 -25.66 -10.04 10.21
N THR A 170 -26.06 -8.85 10.68
CA THR A 170 -27.21 -8.72 11.58
C THR A 170 -28.50 -9.11 10.88
N TYR A 171 -28.72 -8.66 9.64
CA TYR A 171 -29.85 -9.11 8.84
C TYR A 171 -29.86 -10.63 8.61
N ILE A 172 -28.71 -11.22 8.26
CA ILE A 172 -28.60 -12.68 8.11
C ILE A 172 -28.98 -13.39 9.42
N ARG A 173 -28.49 -12.93 10.58
CA ARG A 173 -28.83 -13.53 11.88
C ARG A 173 -30.31 -13.44 12.19
N LEU A 174 -30.93 -12.30 11.92
CA LEU A 174 -32.38 -12.09 12.09
C LEU A 174 -33.18 -13.03 11.20
N MET A 175 -32.82 -13.12 9.91
CA MET A 175 -33.44 -14.05 8.95
C MET A 175 -33.34 -15.51 9.38
N VAL A 176 -32.16 -15.95 9.84
CA VAL A 176 -31.94 -17.34 10.25
C VAL A 176 -32.77 -17.68 11.49
N ARG A 177 -32.94 -16.74 12.42
CA ARG A 177 -33.80 -16.96 13.59
C ARG A 177 -35.28 -16.95 13.25
N GLY A 178 -35.73 -15.98 12.45
CA GLY A 178 -37.14 -15.83 12.07
C GLY A 178 -38.08 -15.42 13.21
N THR A 179 -37.58 -15.26 14.45
CA THR A 179 -38.39 -15.02 15.66
C THR A 179 -38.36 -13.57 16.13
N PHE A 180 -39.51 -13.01 16.47
CA PHE A 180 -39.64 -11.70 17.11
C PHE A 180 -39.52 -11.84 18.64
N ASP A 181 -38.29 -11.74 19.14
CA ASP A 181 -37.94 -11.75 20.58
C ASP A 181 -37.16 -10.47 20.96
N GLU A 182 -37.01 -10.20 22.27
CA GLU A 182 -36.30 -9.01 22.78
C GLU A 182 -34.89 -8.86 22.20
N ARG A 183 -34.22 -9.98 21.91
CA ARG A 183 -32.87 -9.97 21.35
C ARG A 183 -32.89 -9.56 19.88
N SER A 184 -33.82 -10.10 19.10
CA SER A 184 -34.01 -9.73 17.70
C SER A 184 -34.40 -8.25 17.56
N GLU A 185 -35.25 -7.74 18.46
CA GLU A 185 -35.61 -6.31 18.52
C GLU A 185 -34.40 -5.42 18.86
N PHE A 186 -33.58 -5.84 19.82
CA PHE A 186 -32.33 -5.15 20.15
C PHE A 186 -31.34 -5.15 18.97
N GLU A 187 -31.14 -6.31 18.33
CA GLU A 187 -30.24 -6.47 17.19
C GLU A 187 -30.72 -5.65 15.98
N SER A 188 -32.03 -5.63 15.68
CA SER A 188 -32.60 -4.80 14.61
C SER A 188 -32.42 -3.31 14.91
N THR A 189 -32.74 -2.86 16.12
CA THR A 189 -32.62 -1.45 16.52
C THR A 189 -31.16 -0.97 16.43
N ASN A 190 -30.22 -1.79 16.89
CA ASN A 190 -28.80 -1.44 16.79
C ASN A 190 -28.30 -1.34 15.34
N ALA A 191 -28.81 -2.19 14.44
CA ALA A 191 -28.50 -2.09 13.02
C ALA A 191 -29.05 -0.80 12.39
N LEU A 192 -30.29 -0.41 12.75
CA LEU A 192 -30.89 0.86 12.31
C LEU A 192 -30.09 2.07 12.79
N ASN A 193 -29.70 2.10 14.06
CA ASN A 193 -28.86 3.17 14.62
C ASN A 193 -27.48 3.23 13.94
N SER A 194 -26.89 2.07 13.63
CA SER A 194 -25.62 2.00 12.90
C SER A 194 -25.75 2.57 11.48
N TRP A 195 -26.87 2.28 10.80
CA TRP A 195 -27.16 2.84 9.49
C TRP A 195 -27.40 4.35 9.54
N GLU A 196 -28.13 4.84 10.55
CA GLU A 196 -28.32 6.27 10.76
C GLU A 196 -26.99 6.99 11.01
N ALA A 197 -26.07 6.38 11.77
CA ALA A 197 -24.72 6.90 11.96
C ALA A 197 -23.97 6.99 10.61
N ILE A 198 -24.08 5.98 9.74
CA ILE A 198 -23.50 6.00 8.38
C ILE A 198 -24.12 7.13 7.54
N ASN A 199 -25.43 7.32 7.61
CA ASN A 199 -26.13 8.39 6.89
C ASN A 199 -25.73 9.77 7.41
N SER A 200 -25.49 9.92 8.72
CA SER A 200 -25.00 11.17 9.32
C SER A 200 -23.60 11.55 8.84
N LEU A 201 -22.81 10.56 8.38
CA LEU A 201 -21.55 10.78 7.67
C LEU A 201 -21.77 11.20 6.21
N GLY A 202 -22.99 11.42 5.73
CA GLY A 202 -23.26 11.79 4.32
C GLY A 202 -23.09 10.62 3.35
N LEU A 203 -23.41 9.40 3.80
CA LEU A 203 -23.58 8.22 2.93
C LEU A 203 -25.08 7.86 2.83
N ASP A 204 -25.95 8.85 2.84
CA ASP A 204 -27.41 8.76 2.82
C ASP A 204 -27.98 8.38 1.44
N THR A 205 -27.30 8.78 0.37
CA THR A 205 -27.69 8.46 -1.01
C THR A 205 -26.61 7.65 -1.72
N ALA A 206 -27.01 6.86 -2.72
CA ALA A 206 -26.08 6.06 -3.52
C ALA A 206 -24.97 6.91 -4.16
N VAL A 207 -25.33 8.10 -4.66
CA VAL A 207 -24.38 9.03 -5.28
C VAL A 207 -23.41 9.60 -4.24
N ALA A 208 -23.92 10.02 -3.07
CA ALA A 208 -23.08 10.55 -1.99
C ALA A 208 -22.13 9.47 -1.44
N ALA A 209 -22.64 8.25 -1.20
CA ALA A 209 -21.86 7.11 -0.76
C ALA A 209 -20.74 6.77 -1.77
N GLN A 210 -21.06 6.67 -3.06
CA GLN A 210 -20.07 6.42 -4.10
C GLN A 210 -19.00 7.51 -4.16
N GLN A 211 -19.39 8.79 -4.11
CA GLN A 211 -18.45 9.92 -4.11
C GLN A 211 -17.56 9.91 -2.87
N LYS A 212 -18.13 9.64 -1.69
CA LYS A 212 -17.40 9.64 -0.42
C LYS A 212 -16.42 8.47 -0.32
N ILE A 213 -16.84 7.27 -0.72
CA ILE A 213 -15.97 6.09 -0.83
C ILE A 213 -14.84 6.35 -1.83
N ALA A 214 -15.16 6.85 -3.02
CA ALA A 214 -14.15 7.17 -4.03
C ALA A 214 -13.14 8.22 -3.54
N LYS A 215 -13.61 9.25 -2.82
CA LYS A 215 -12.75 10.27 -2.21
C LYS A 215 -11.84 9.69 -1.13
N ALA A 216 -12.34 8.79 -0.28
CA ALA A 216 -11.54 8.12 0.73
C ALA A 216 -10.45 7.25 0.08
N ILE A 217 -10.79 6.50 -0.97
CA ILE A 217 -9.85 5.69 -1.74
C ILE A 217 -8.83 6.54 -2.49
N ASP A 218 -9.20 7.73 -2.98
CA ASP A 218 -8.26 8.62 -3.67
C ASP A 218 -7.14 9.15 -2.76
N LYS A 219 -7.37 9.23 -1.44
CA LYS A 219 -6.31 9.52 -0.46
C LYS A 219 -5.19 8.46 -0.48
N LEU A 220 -5.53 7.21 -0.75
CA LEU A 220 -4.56 6.10 -0.91
C LEU A 220 -4.06 5.94 -2.34
N LYS A 221 -4.89 6.29 -3.33
CA LYS A 221 -4.57 6.18 -4.75
C LYS A 221 -3.60 7.27 -5.21
N SER A 222 -3.72 8.50 -4.69
CA SER A 222 -2.89 9.63 -5.12
C SER A 222 -1.39 9.49 -4.78
N PRO A 223 -0.97 8.97 -3.60
CA PRO A 223 0.44 8.67 -3.35
C PRO A 223 0.99 7.55 -4.23
N ALA A 224 0.17 6.55 -4.57
CA ALA A 224 0.56 5.46 -5.48
C ALA A 224 0.69 5.96 -6.92
N LYS A 225 -0.27 6.75 -7.43
CA LYS A 225 -0.17 7.36 -8.76
C LYS A 225 1.05 8.26 -8.92
N ARG A 226 1.43 9.02 -7.89
CA ARG A 226 2.65 9.84 -7.91
C ARG A 226 3.91 8.99 -8.11
N ARG A 227 3.94 7.78 -7.54
CA ARG A 227 5.03 6.82 -7.69
C ARG A 227 5.02 6.09 -9.03
N LEU A 228 3.84 5.86 -9.61
CA LEU A 228 3.70 5.29 -10.97
C LEU A 228 4.20 6.23 -12.07
N ILE A 229 3.84 7.51 -11.99
CA ILE A 229 4.16 8.48 -13.06
C ILE A 229 5.63 8.95 -12.97
N GLY A 230 6.32 8.65 -11.87
CA GLY A 230 7.70 9.07 -11.68
C GLY A 230 7.81 10.60 -11.64
N TYR A 231 7.25 11.24 -10.61
CA TYR A 231 7.82 12.54 -10.19
C TYR A 231 9.19 12.21 -9.56
N GLY A 232 10.33 12.58 -10.14
CA GLY A 232 10.60 13.92 -10.64
C GLY A 232 10.90 14.78 -9.42
N SER A 233 12.18 14.76 -9.01
CA SER A 233 12.85 15.71 -8.11
C SER A 233 11.98 16.82 -7.51
N VAL A 234 11.79 16.75 -6.19
CA VAL A 234 11.94 17.94 -5.34
C VAL A 234 13.06 17.63 -4.36
#